data_AF-W6KJY7-F1
#
_entry.id   AF-W6KJY7-F1
#
_cell.length_a   1.000
_cell.length_b   1.000
_cell.length_c   1.000
_cell.angle_alpha   90.00
_cell.angle_beta   90.00
_cell.angle_gamma   90.00
#
_symmetry.space_group_name_H-M   'P 1'
#
loop_
_entity.id
_entity.type
_entity.pdbx_description
1 polymer ?
#
loop_
_entity_poly.entity_id
_entity_poly.type
_entity_poly.pdbx_seq_one_letter_code
_entity_poly.pdbx_strand_id
1 'polypeptide(L)'
;MVNRRIARGSRNKQKKKIKTSKKAHFSESPQHHDEKPKGLGCQAHLGADESAGRVRLLASGRKPLRLKRSRSAASAATLSVLKRKRSLVLKRQAAERMVLKEHLRELEARRAAIRRGENAKTERRELGKYVRELKGEMRLKHTSELQNVEAELVRLIEAKKQRRGDRLDEEGCNGDTSHPQDWEDLDDEEESVGSMDEKKLQDMFSHLTA
;
A
#
# COMPACT_ATOMS: atom_id res chain seq x y z
N MET A 1 45.27 0.33 50.91
CA MET A 1 44.13 0.62 50.03
C MET A 1 44.14 -0.37 48.87
N VAL A 2 43.05 -1.10 48.68
CA VAL A 2 42.98 -2.32 47.86
C VAL A 2 42.77 -1.99 46.37
N ASN A 3 43.67 -2.48 45.53
CA ASN A 3 43.58 -2.44 44.06
C ASN A 3 42.50 -3.40 43.55
N ARG A 4 41.38 -2.90 43.01
CA ARG A 4 40.41 -3.73 42.25
C ARG A 4 40.60 -3.55 40.75
N ARG A 5 41.15 -4.60 40.12
CA ARG A 5 41.37 -4.76 38.68
C ARG A 5 40.07 -5.35 38.08
N ILE A 6 39.35 -4.61 37.23
CA ILE A 6 38.15 -5.11 36.54
C ILE A 6 38.59 -5.83 35.26
N ALA A 7 38.40 -7.14 35.21
CA ALA A 7 38.70 -7.98 34.07
C ALA A 7 37.76 -7.69 32.88
N ARG A 8 38.36 -7.49 31.70
CA ARG A 8 37.69 -7.43 30.41
C ARG A 8 37.60 -8.84 29.81
N GLY A 9 36.41 -9.29 29.41
CA GLY A 9 36.31 -10.46 28.53
C GLY A 9 34.91 -11.00 28.34
N SER A 10 34.35 -10.82 27.14
CA SER A 10 33.62 -11.88 26.41
C SER A 10 33.26 -11.35 25.01
N ARG A 11 33.99 -11.83 23.99
CA ARG A 11 33.70 -11.59 22.57
C ARG A 11 33.10 -12.87 22.01
N ASN A 12 31.79 -12.91 21.76
CA ASN A 12 31.19 -13.95 20.93
C ASN A 12 30.84 -13.38 19.55
N LYS A 13 31.77 -13.52 18.59
CA LYS A 13 31.54 -13.30 17.17
C LYS A 13 31.28 -14.65 16.50
N GLN A 14 30.02 -15.06 16.38
CA GLN A 14 29.66 -16.15 15.48
C GLN A 14 29.46 -15.58 14.06
N LYS A 15 30.43 -15.84 13.17
CA LYS A 15 30.31 -15.56 11.74
C LYS A 15 29.56 -16.72 11.08
N LYS A 16 28.32 -16.51 10.62
CA LYS A 16 27.64 -17.44 9.71
C LYS A 16 28.04 -17.13 8.27
N LYS A 17 28.50 -18.15 7.53
CA LYS A 17 28.94 -18.08 6.13
C LYS A 17 27.71 -18.11 5.22
N ILE A 18 27.57 -17.15 4.30
CA ILE A 18 26.55 -17.18 3.24
C ILE A 18 27.25 -17.74 1.99
N LYS A 19 26.70 -18.81 1.41
CA LYS A 19 27.14 -19.39 0.13
C LYS A 19 26.48 -18.61 -1.01
N THR A 20 27.25 -18.11 -1.95
CA THR A 20 26.77 -17.56 -3.22
C THR A 20 26.95 -18.63 -4.30
N SER A 21 25.84 -19.10 -4.91
CA SER A 21 25.93 -19.86 -6.17
C SER A 21 25.90 -18.88 -7.34
N LYS A 22 26.66 -19.24 -8.38
CA LYS A 22 27.04 -18.42 -9.52
C LYS A 22 26.80 -19.26 -10.78
N LYS A 23 26.44 -18.57 -11.89
CA LYS A 23 26.43 -19.04 -13.29
C LYS A 23 25.25 -19.96 -13.67
N ALA A 24 24.76 -19.97 -14.92
CA ALA A 24 25.38 -19.58 -16.19
C ALA A 24 24.33 -19.10 -17.22
N HIS A 25 24.73 -18.17 -18.08
CA HIS A 25 24.14 -17.98 -19.41
C HIS A 25 24.66 -19.07 -20.34
N PHE A 26 23.79 -19.60 -21.21
CA PHE A 26 24.19 -20.22 -22.47
C PHE A 26 23.27 -19.71 -23.58
N SER A 27 23.92 -19.08 -24.55
CA SER A 27 23.45 -18.73 -25.88
C SER A 27 23.39 -19.98 -26.77
N GLU A 28 22.41 -20.06 -27.68
CA GLU A 28 22.59 -20.43 -29.10
C GLU A 28 21.24 -20.53 -29.83
N SER A 29 21.06 -19.66 -30.83
CA SER A 29 20.29 -19.93 -32.08
C SER A 29 21.18 -20.79 -33.01
N PRO A 30 20.80 -21.22 -34.25
CA PRO A 30 19.68 -20.80 -35.12
C PRO A 30 19.02 -21.93 -35.96
N GLN A 31 18.03 -21.58 -36.81
CA GLN A 31 17.95 -21.92 -38.26
C GLN A 31 16.56 -22.29 -38.82
N HIS A 32 16.19 -21.49 -39.83
CA HIS A 32 15.64 -21.83 -41.17
C HIS A 32 14.17 -22.17 -41.44
N HIS A 33 13.78 -21.63 -42.62
CA HIS A 33 12.65 -21.93 -43.52
C HIS A 33 11.28 -21.33 -43.18
N ASP A 34 10.46 -20.89 -44.12
CA ASP A 34 10.62 -20.32 -45.46
C ASP A 34 9.21 -19.87 -45.89
N GLU A 35 9.15 -18.94 -46.85
CA GLU A 35 8.06 -18.76 -47.83
C GLU A 35 6.60 -18.39 -47.42
N LYS A 36 6.30 -17.09 -47.55
CA LYS A 36 5.42 -16.47 -48.60
C LYS A 36 3.89 -16.78 -48.67
N PRO A 37 3.09 -15.90 -49.34
CA PRO A 37 1.89 -15.26 -48.75
C PRO A 37 0.60 -15.49 -49.57
N LYS A 38 -0.55 -14.92 -49.13
CA LYS A 38 -1.77 -14.50 -49.88
C LYS A 38 -2.86 -14.18 -48.84
N GLY A 39 -3.70 -13.16 -48.92
CA GLY A 39 -3.96 -12.14 -49.92
C GLY A 39 -5.01 -11.17 -49.34
N LEU A 40 -4.92 -9.90 -49.75
CA LEU A 40 -5.94 -8.88 -49.53
C LEU A 40 -7.16 -9.17 -50.41
N GLY A 41 -8.37 -8.94 -49.89
CA GLY A 41 -9.61 -9.04 -50.65
C GLY A 41 -10.74 -8.26 -50.00
N CYS A 42 -10.95 -7.04 -50.49
CA CYS A 42 -12.03 -6.12 -50.17
C CYS A 42 -13.42 -6.62 -50.59
N GLN A 43 -14.47 -6.14 -49.92
CA GLN A 43 -15.79 -5.67 -50.43
C GLN A 43 -16.86 -5.99 -49.36
N ALA A 44 -17.47 -5.01 -48.68
CA ALA A 44 -18.40 -4.00 -49.18
C ALA A 44 -19.63 -4.60 -49.88
N HIS A 45 -20.67 -4.89 -49.11
CA HIS A 45 -22.04 -4.96 -49.61
C HIS A 45 -22.96 -4.13 -48.72
N LEU A 46 -23.36 -2.97 -49.24
CA LEU A 46 -24.55 -2.24 -48.85
C LEU A 46 -25.75 -2.87 -49.56
N GLY A 47 -26.82 -3.14 -48.81
CA GLY A 47 -28.12 -3.54 -49.32
C GLY A 47 -29.19 -3.18 -48.31
N ALA A 48 -29.92 -2.11 -48.63
CA ALA A 48 -31.24 -1.76 -48.09
C ALA A 48 -32.25 -2.89 -48.43
N ASP A 49 -33.42 -3.09 -47.83
CA ASP A 49 -34.35 -2.17 -47.19
C ASP A 49 -35.45 -3.01 -46.45
N GLU A 50 -36.24 -2.32 -45.64
CA GLU A 50 -37.61 -2.67 -45.21
C GLU A 50 -37.87 -3.92 -44.34
N SER A 51 -38.11 -3.70 -43.03
CA SER A 51 -39.48 -3.70 -42.49
C SER A 51 -39.53 -3.85 -40.96
N ALA A 52 -40.34 -2.98 -40.36
CA ALA A 52 -41.16 -3.23 -39.17
C ALA A 52 -40.46 -3.77 -37.90
N GLY A 53 -39.89 -2.84 -37.14
CA GLY A 53 -39.52 -3.12 -35.75
C GLY A 53 -39.18 -1.88 -34.93
N ARG A 54 -39.69 -0.70 -35.31
CA ARG A 54 -39.45 0.53 -34.58
C ARG A 54 -40.36 0.55 -33.35
N VAL A 55 -39.95 -0.15 -32.30
CA VAL A 55 -40.47 0.07 -30.94
C VAL A 55 -40.04 1.48 -30.55
N ARG A 56 -40.87 2.46 -30.90
CA ARG A 56 -40.83 3.79 -30.33
C ARG A 56 -41.22 3.60 -28.87
N LEU A 57 -40.22 3.49 -27.99
CA LEU A 57 -40.40 3.73 -26.57
C LEU A 57 -40.98 5.14 -26.45
N LEU A 58 -42.29 5.19 -26.23
CA LEU A 58 -43.01 6.41 -25.92
C LEU A 58 -42.26 7.08 -24.77
N ALA A 59 -41.80 8.29 -25.05
CA ALA A 59 -41.23 9.19 -24.07
C ALA A 59 -42.27 9.41 -22.98
N SER A 60 -42.25 8.58 -21.93
CA SER A 60 -42.90 8.93 -20.67
C SER A 60 -42.15 10.15 -20.16
N GLY A 61 -42.86 11.28 -20.02
CA GLY A 61 -42.35 12.56 -19.51
C GLY A 61 -41.95 12.52 -18.03
N ARG A 62 -41.22 11.49 -17.62
CA ARG A 62 -40.63 11.39 -16.30
C ARG A 62 -39.24 11.99 -16.39
N LYS A 63 -39.10 13.19 -15.81
CA LYS A 63 -37.83 13.85 -15.51
C LYS A 63 -36.83 12.76 -15.05
N PRO A 64 -35.60 12.70 -15.57
CA PRO A 64 -34.61 11.76 -15.07
C PRO A 64 -34.52 11.99 -13.57
N LEU A 65 -34.95 10.99 -12.78
CA LEU A 65 -34.77 10.98 -11.35
C LEU A 65 -33.27 11.11 -11.13
N ARG A 66 -32.83 12.32 -10.80
CA ARG A 66 -31.47 12.57 -10.33
C ARG A 66 -31.31 11.67 -9.12
N LEU A 67 -30.71 10.50 -9.33
CA LEU A 67 -30.35 9.57 -8.28
C LEU A 67 -29.53 10.38 -7.29
N LYS A 68 -30.16 10.72 -6.15
CA LYS A 68 -29.47 11.41 -5.07
C LYS A 68 -28.32 10.49 -4.70
N ARG A 69 -27.11 10.89 -5.07
CA ARG A 69 -25.86 10.20 -4.78
C ARG A 69 -25.95 9.77 -3.31
N SER A 70 -26.12 8.47 -3.10
CA SER A 70 -26.57 7.95 -1.81
C SER A 70 -25.57 8.38 -0.75
N ARG A 71 -26.06 8.78 0.44
CA ARG A 71 -25.20 9.12 1.59
C ARG A 71 -24.19 8.00 1.90
N SER A 72 -24.49 6.75 1.51
CA SER A 72 -23.59 5.60 1.62
C SER A 72 -22.35 5.70 0.72
N ALA A 73 -22.48 6.20 -0.52
CA ALA A 73 -21.33 6.40 -1.42
C ALA A 73 -20.38 7.50 -0.91
N ALA A 74 -20.93 8.57 -0.32
CA ALA A 74 -20.13 9.62 0.30
C ALA A 74 -19.37 9.12 1.54
N SER A 75 -20.00 8.28 2.38
CA SER A 75 -19.37 7.68 3.56
C SER A 75 -18.29 6.65 3.21
N ALA A 76 -18.47 5.88 2.13
CA ALA A 76 -17.43 4.97 1.63
C ALA A 76 -16.21 5.75 1.10
N ALA A 77 -16.46 6.86 0.40
CA ALA A 77 -15.41 7.73 -0.10
C ALA A 77 -14.57 8.33 1.04
N THR A 78 -15.19 8.83 2.11
CA THR A 78 -14.45 9.41 3.26
C THR A 78 -13.59 8.38 3.98
N LEU A 79 -14.08 7.16 4.18
CA LEU A 79 -13.31 6.07 4.79
C LEU A 79 -12.11 5.68 3.92
N SER A 80 -12.30 5.62 2.59
CA SER A 80 -11.20 5.35 1.66
C SER A 80 -10.11 6.44 1.69
N VAL A 81 -10.51 7.71 1.80
CA VAL A 81 -9.59 8.85 1.91
C VAL A 81 -8.78 8.76 3.21
N LEU A 82 -9.41 8.42 4.33
CA LEU A 82 -8.69 8.30 5.61
C LEU A 82 -7.74 7.10 5.64
N LYS A 83 -8.11 5.96 5.04
CA LYS A 83 -7.17 4.84 4.85
C LYS A 83 -5.95 5.25 4.02
N ARG A 84 -6.15 6.03 2.96
CA ARG A 84 -5.05 6.60 2.15
C ARG A 84 -4.22 7.62 2.95
N LYS A 85 -4.85 8.48 3.75
CA LYS A 85 -4.13 9.41 4.64
C LYS A 85 -3.24 8.65 5.63
N ARG A 86 -3.76 7.58 6.25
CA ARG A 86 -2.97 6.73 7.17
C ARG A 86 -1.75 6.13 6.48
N SER A 87 -1.91 5.55 5.29
CA SER A 87 -0.79 4.96 4.56
C SER A 87 0.23 6.01 4.13
N LEU A 88 -0.22 7.21 3.75
CA LEU A 88 0.66 8.32 3.40
C LEU A 88 1.45 8.84 4.62
N VAL A 89 0.79 8.97 5.78
CA VAL A 89 1.46 9.32 7.04
C VAL A 89 2.54 8.30 7.38
N LEU A 90 2.24 7.00 7.29
CA LEU A 90 3.23 5.95 7.56
C LEU A 90 4.44 6.02 6.61
N LYS A 91 4.21 6.26 5.32
CA LYS A 91 5.29 6.44 4.33
C LYS A 91 6.14 7.66 4.64
N ARG A 92 5.50 8.79 4.95
CA ARG A 92 6.18 10.02 5.37
C ARG A 92 7.02 9.79 6.62
N GLN A 93 6.46 9.15 7.64
CA GLN A 93 7.18 8.84 8.88
C GLN A 93 8.38 7.93 8.63
N ALA A 94 8.26 6.95 7.73
CA ALA A 94 9.39 6.09 7.35
C ALA A 94 10.51 6.90 6.69
N ALA A 95 10.19 7.82 5.77
CA ALA A 95 11.15 8.72 5.17
C ALA A 95 11.80 9.66 6.19
N GLU A 96 11.02 10.27 7.08
CA GLU A 96 11.52 11.13 8.16
C GLU A 96 12.45 10.37 9.12
N ARG A 97 12.14 9.11 9.46
CA ARG A 97 13.01 8.26 10.29
C ARG A 97 14.35 7.97 9.61
N MET A 98 14.35 7.77 8.29
CA MET A 98 15.58 7.54 7.53
C MET A 98 16.49 8.76 7.58
N VAL A 99 15.96 9.95 7.29
CA VAL A 99 16.71 11.20 7.37
C VAL A 99 17.19 11.46 8.80
N LEU A 100 16.31 11.28 9.79
CA LEU A 100 16.66 11.49 11.20
C LEU A 100 17.79 10.55 11.65
N LYS A 101 17.82 9.31 11.15
CA LYS A 101 18.89 8.35 11.48
C LYS A 101 20.26 8.84 11.02
N GLU A 102 20.35 9.46 9.86
CA GLU A 102 21.60 10.04 9.34
C GLU A 102 22.03 11.23 10.20
N HIS A 103 21.09 12.15 10.47
CA HIS A 103 21.34 13.31 11.32
C HIS A 103 21.80 12.94 12.73
N LEU A 104 21.16 11.94 13.35
CA LEU A 104 21.54 11.43 14.66
C LEU A 104 22.93 10.79 14.66
N ARG A 105 23.25 10.04 13.60
CA ARG A 105 24.59 9.44 13.45
C ARG A 105 25.66 10.53 13.37
N GLU A 106 25.41 11.61 12.64
CA GLU A 106 26.34 12.74 12.53
C GLU A 106 26.54 13.44 13.89
N LEU A 107 25.45 13.72 14.61
CA LEU A 107 25.51 14.34 15.94
C LEU A 107 26.26 13.44 16.95
N GLU A 108 26.00 12.14 16.92
CA GLU A 108 26.70 11.16 17.76
C GLU A 108 28.20 11.05 17.39
N ALA A 109 28.53 11.12 16.10
CA ALA A 109 29.91 11.15 15.63
C ALA A 109 30.63 12.43 16.07
N ARG A 110 30.00 13.60 15.93
CA ARG A 110 30.52 14.88 16.41
C ARG A 110 30.76 14.85 17.91
N ARG A 111 29.80 14.33 18.68
CA ARG A 111 29.94 14.13 20.14
C ARG A 111 31.11 13.22 20.49
N ALA A 112 31.37 12.17 19.71
CA ALA A 112 32.49 11.25 19.93
C ALA A 112 33.85 11.85 19.55
N ALA A 113 33.87 12.74 18.56
CA ALA A 113 35.07 13.44 18.10
C ALA A 113 35.57 14.50 19.10
N ILE A 114 34.66 15.15 19.84
CA ILE A 114 34.99 16.13 20.88
C ILE A 114 35.72 15.42 22.04
N ARG A 115 37.05 15.52 22.07
CA ARG A 115 37.89 14.86 23.09
C ARG A 115 38.65 15.82 23.98
N ARG A 116 39.06 16.98 23.46
CA ARG A 116 39.91 17.98 24.14
C ARG A 116 39.37 19.37 23.83
N GLY A 117 39.66 20.33 24.71
CA GLY A 117 39.14 21.70 24.67
C GLY A 117 38.48 22.07 26.00
N GLU A 118 38.51 23.37 26.34
CA GLU A 118 37.95 23.91 27.58
C GLU A 118 36.46 23.56 27.74
N ASN A 119 35.71 23.66 26.63
CA ASN A 119 34.27 23.38 26.57
C ASN A 119 33.94 21.91 26.18
N ALA A 120 34.94 21.03 26.04
CA ALA A 120 34.70 19.68 25.50
C ALA A 120 33.76 18.81 26.35
N LYS A 121 33.66 19.07 27.64
CA LYS A 121 32.75 18.32 28.55
C LYS A 121 31.31 18.85 28.46
N THR A 122 31.15 20.17 28.39
CA THR A 122 29.83 20.83 28.29
C THR A 122 29.20 20.54 26.94
N GLU A 123 29.94 20.73 25.84
CA GLU A 123 29.47 20.44 24.48
C GLU A 123 29.01 18.98 24.32
N ARG A 124 29.79 18.02 24.85
CA ARG A 124 29.38 16.59 24.80
C ARG A 124 28.10 16.30 25.57
N ARG A 125 27.85 17.02 26.67
CA ARG A 125 26.62 16.88 27.47
C ARG A 125 25.45 17.51 26.73
N GLU A 126 25.62 18.70 26.16
CA GLU A 126 24.62 19.41 25.38
C GLU A 126 24.23 18.65 24.12
N LEU A 127 25.19 18.16 23.33
CA LEU A 127 24.90 17.27 22.20
C LEU A 127 24.16 16.01 22.64
N GLY A 128 24.48 15.46 23.82
CA GLY A 128 23.76 14.32 24.38
C GLY A 128 22.33 14.64 24.86
N LYS A 129 22.05 15.88 25.26
CA LYS A 129 20.69 16.36 25.57
C LYS A 129 19.91 16.53 24.26
N TYR A 130 20.49 17.26 23.31
CA TYR A 130 19.89 17.50 22.01
C TYR A 130 19.53 16.21 21.27
N VAL A 131 20.42 15.22 21.25
CA VAL A 131 20.14 13.90 20.65
C VAL A 131 18.96 13.19 21.34
N ARG A 132 18.79 13.34 22.65
CA ARG A 132 17.67 12.72 23.39
C ARG A 132 16.36 13.46 23.15
N GLU A 133 16.39 14.78 23.18
CA GLU A 133 15.25 15.66 22.88
C GLU A 133 14.74 15.40 21.46
N LEU A 134 15.62 15.42 20.47
CA LEU A 134 15.27 15.17 19.07
C LEU A 134 14.62 13.78 18.86
N LYS A 135 15.13 12.73 19.53
CA LYS A 135 14.51 11.39 19.54
C LYS A 135 13.16 11.38 20.25
N GLY A 136 12.96 12.22 21.27
CA GLY A 136 11.70 12.37 21.99
C GLY A 136 10.65 13.06 21.14
N GLU A 137 10.97 14.26 20.64
CA GLU A 137 10.10 15.07 19.80
C GLU A 137 9.63 14.32 18.56
N MET A 138 10.53 13.60 17.88
CA MET A 138 10.13 12.86 16.69
C MET A 138 9.18 11.70 17.00
N ARG A 139 9.41 11.00 18.12
CA ARG A 139 8.47 9.95 18.56
C ARG A 139 7.11 10.55 18.87
N LEU A 140 7.07 11.64 19.64
CA LEU A 140 5.83 12.33 20.02
C LEU A 140 5.06 12.82 18.80
N LYS A 141 5.75 13.44 17.83
CA LYS A 141 5.15 13.90 16.57
C LYS A 141 4.56 12.73 15.78
N HIS A 142 5.32 11.64 15.61
CA HIS A 142 4.86 10.49 14.84
C HIS A 142 3.68 9.78 15.51
N THR A 143 3.70 9.64 16.84
CA THR A 143 2.61 9.02 17.58
C THR A 143 1.34 9.85 17.53
N SER A 144 1.44 11.17 17.72
CA SER A 144 0.25 12.04 17.72
C SER A 144 -0.39 12.16 16.34
N GLU A 145 0.41 12.30 15.27
CA GLU A 145 -0.09 12.35 13.89
C GLU A 145 -0.83 11.06 13.51
N LEU A 146 -0.28 9.91 13.91
CA LEU A 146 -0.91 8.61 13.65
C LEU A 146 -2.19 8.42 14.49
N GLN A 147 -2.14 8.74 15.78
CA GLN A 147 -3.29 8.64 16.68
C GLN A 147 -4.47 9.48 16.20
N ASN A 148 -4.23 10.69 15.69
CA ASN A 148 -5.29 11.55 15.17
C ASN A 148 -6.01 10.90 13.97
N VAL A 149 -5.25 10.35 13.01
CA VAL A 149 -5.84 9.67 11.85
C VAL A 149 -6.57 8.39 12.25
N GLU A 150 -6.04 7.64 13.21
CA GLU A 150 -6.66 6.42 13.70
C GLU A 150 -7.94 6.70 14.49
N ALA A 151 -7.96 7.73 15.33
CA ALA A 151 -9.17 8.15 16.03
C ALA A 151 -10.29 8.55 15.06
N GLU A 152 -9.97 9.27 13.98
CA GLU A 152 -10.95 9.62 12.95
C GLU A 152 -11.49 8.38 12.21
N LEU A 153 -10.64 7.39 11.93
CA LEU A 153 -11.03 6.12 11.31
C LEU A 153 -11.97 5.32 12.22
N VAL A 154 -11.59 5.14 13.49
CA VAL A 154 -12.39 4.43 14.49
C VAL A 154 -13.76 5.08 14.63
N ARG A 155 -13.82 6.41 14.78
CA ARG A 155 -15.07 7.16 14.89
C ARG A 155 -16.00 6.93 13.69
N LEU A 156 -15.47 6.90 12.47
CA LEU A 156 -16.29 6.64 11.28
C LEU A 156 -16.78 5.19 11.19
N ILE A 157 -15.96 4.23 11.63
CA ILE A 157 -16.34 2.82 11.67
C ILE A 157 -17.44 2.61 12.70
N GLU A 158 -17.29 3.17 13.91
CA GLU A 158 -18.27 3.11 14.99
C GLU A 158 -19.60 3.78 14.59
N ALA A 159 -19.54 4.99 14.01
CA ALA A 159 -20.73 5.67 13.51
C ALA A 159 -21.45 4.88 12.41
N LYS A 160 -20.72 4.09 11.60
CA LYS A 160 -21.31 3.19 10.60
C LYS A 160 -21.93 1.95 11.25
N LYS A 161 -21.31 1.41 12.30
CA LYS A 161 -21.84 0.27 13.07
C LYS A 161 -23.15 0.64 13.79
N GLN A 162 -23.17 1.79 14.48
CA GLN A 162 -24.38 2.30 15.16
C GLN A 162 -25.57 2.42 14.20
N ARG A 163 -25.37 3.04 13.03
CA ARG A 163 -26.42 3.15 12.00
C ARG A 163 -26.89 1.82 11.42
N ARG A 164 -26.11 0.74 11.55
CA ARG A 164 -26.53 -0.61 11.15
C ARG A 164 -27.29 -1.30 12.28
N GLY A 165 -26.91 -1.08 13.54
CA GLY A 165 -27.63 -1.54 14.73
C GLY A 165 -29.02 -0.92 14.82
N ASP A 166 -29.13 0.41 14.76
CA ASP A 166 -30.42 1.12 14.84
C ASP A 166 -31.41 0.70 13.73
N ARG A 167 -30.91 0.20 12.60
CA ARG A 167 -31.73 -0.26 11.47
C ARG A 167 -32.35 -1.64 11.71
N LEU A 168 -31.70 -2.47 12.51
CA LEU A 168 -32.20 -3.80 12.88
C LEU A 168 -33.25 -3.72 14.00
N ASP A 169 -33.16 -2.70 14.85
CA ASP A 169 -34.09 -2.52 15.98
C ASP A 169 -35.45 -1.91 15.58
N GLU A 170 -35.57 -1.26 14.40
CA GLU A 170 -36.84 -0.73 13.88
C GLU A 170 -37.61 -1.70 12.96
N GLU A 171 -37.00 -2.80 12.51
CA GLU A 171 -37.64 -3.83 11.67
C GLU A 171 -38.17 -5.04 12.49
N GLY A 172 -38.31 -4.86 13.80
CA GLY A 172 -38.93 -5.83 14.71
C GLY A 172 -40.46 -5.82 14.69
N CYS A 173 -41.09 -5.97 13.52
CA CYS A 173 -42.50 -6.37 13.41
C CYS A 173 -42.87 -6.74 11.97
N ASN A 174 -42.27 -7.80 11.43
CA ASN A 174 -42.93 -8.71 10.49
C ASN A 174 -42.03 -9.94 10.35
N GLY A 175 -42.47 -11.03 10.96
CA GLY A 175 -41.81 -12.32 10.83
C GLY A 175 -41.88 -12.80 9.39
N ASP A 176 -40.71 -12.97 8.78
CA ASP A 176 -40.51 -14.10 7.89
C ASP A 176 -39.08 -14.62 8.07
N THR A 177 -39.02 -15.87 8.48
CA THR A 177 -37.81 -16.58 8.85
C THR A 177 -37.26 -17.25 7.60
N SER A 178 -36.22 -16.69 6.99
CA SER A 178 -35.30 -17.49 6.18
C SER A 178 -33.93 -16.83 6.02
N HIS A 179 -32.92 -17.61 6.44
CA HIS A 179 -31.46 -17.44 6.32
C HIS A 179 -30.73 -16.45 7.24
N PRO A 180 -30.15 -16.96 8.35
CA PRO A 180 -28.90 -16.43 8.88
C PRO A 180 -27.76 -17.10 8.11
N GLN A 181 -27.30 -16.53 7.00
CA GLN A 181 -26.24 -17.15 6.24
C GLN A 181 -25.22 -16.16 5.66
N ASP A 182 -24.00 -16.33 6.17
CA ASP A 182 -22.68 -16.13 5.56
C ASP A 182 -22.26 -14.71 5.17
N TRP A 183 -21.79 -13.94 6.17
CA TRP A 183 -20.76 -12.91 5.93
C TRP A 183 -19.67 -12.85 7.01
N GLU A 184 -19.53 -13.90 7.83
CA GLU A 184 -18.27 -14.17 8.51
C GLU A 184 -17.36 -14.90 7.50
N ASP A 185 -16.09 -14.48 7.40
CA ASP A 185 -15.05 -14.95 6.46
C ASP A 185 -15.05 -14.34 5.04
N LEU A 186 -14.47 -13.14 4.94
CA LEU A 186 -13.74 -12.70 3.74
C LEU A 186 -12.43 -12.01 4.16
N ASP A 187 -11.64 -12.73 4.96
CA ASP A 187 -10.18 -12.69 4.86
C ASP A 187 -9.80 -14.11 4.39
N ASP A 188 -8.86 -14.20 3.44
CA ASP A 188 -8.32 -15.42 2.80
C ASP A 188 -8.95 -15.88 1.47
N GLU A 189 -9.19 -14.96 0.53
CA GLU A 189 -8.68 -15.24 -0.81
C GLU A 189 -7.41 -14.41 -1.02
N GLU A 190 -6.27 -15.09 -0.89
CA GLU A 190 -5.18 -14.83 -1.83
C GLU A 190 -5.84 -14.82 -3.22
N GLU A 191 -6.11 -13.61 -3.74
CA GLU A 191 -6.20 -13.40 -5.16
C GLU A 191 -4.87 -13.93 -5.69
N SER A 192 -4.91 -15.20 -6.11
CA SER A 192 -3.99 -15.81 -7.06
C SER A 192 -4.01 -14.86 -8.24
N VAL A 193 -3.18 -13.82 -8.15
CA VAL A 193 -2.85 -12.92 -9.23
C VAL A 193 -2.30 -13.87 -10.27
N GLY A 194 -3.20 -14.22 -11.20
CA GLY A 194 -2.97 -15.27 -12.16
C GLY A 194 -1.60 -15.07 -12.75
N SER A 195 -0.73 -16.06 -12.54
CA SER A 195 0.51 -16.23 -13.28
C SER A 195 0.18 -16.00 -14.74
N MET A 196 0.41 -14.78 -15.23
CA MET A 196 0.16 -14.44 -16.60
C MET A 196 1.11 -15.32 -17.41
N ASP A 197 0.54 -16.19 -18.25
CA ASP A 197 1.29 -17.19 -19.01
C ASP A 197 2.49 -16.50 -19.69
N GLU A 198 3.69 -17.01 -19.43
CA GLU A 198 4.97 -16.42 -19.85
C GLU A 198 4.99 -16.19 -21.36
N LYS A 199 4.29 -17.06 -22.12
CA LYS A 199 4.08 -16.92 -23.56
C LYS A 199 3.29 -15.67 -23.96
N LYS A 200 2.28 -15.29 -23.18
CA LYS A 200 1.47 -14.09 -23.43
C LYS A 200 2.24 -12.81 -23.10
N LEU A 201 3.11 -12.85 -22.09
CA LEU A 201 4.05 -11.76 -21.84
C LEU A 201 5.04 -11.63 -23.01
N GLN A 202 5.62 -12.75 -23.45
CA GLN A 202 6.63 -12.74 -24.50
C GLN A 202 6.08 -12.27 -25.86
N ASP A 203 4.82 -12.58 -26.16
CA ASP A 203 4.12 -12.09 -27.35
C ASP A 203 3.98 -10.56 -27.34
N MET A 204 3.59 -9.95 -26.22
CA MET A 204 3.43 -8.48 -26.10
C MET A 204 4.74 -7.69 -26.27
N PHE A 205 5.88 -8.29 -25.92
CA PHE A 205 7.19 -7.64 -26.05
C PHE A 205 7.95 -8.05 -27.31
N SER A 206 7.46 -9.01 -28.09
CA SER A 206 8.12 -9.49 -29.32
C SER A 206 8.32 -8.37 -30.35
N HIS A 207 7.43 -7.39 -30.38
CA HIS A 207 7.46 -6.24 -31.29
C HIS A 207 8.54 -5.21 -30.94
N LEU A 208 9.14 -5.30 -29.73
CA LEU A 208 10.17 -4.38 -29.24
C LEU A 208 11.60 -4.94 -29.40
N THR A 209 11.72 -6.22 -29.75
CA THR A 209 12.99 -6.91 -29.97
C THR A 209 13.26 -7.27 -31.43
N ALA A 210 12.43 -6.77 -32.35
CA ALA A 210 12.65 -6.85 -33.80
C ALA A 210 13.51 -5.68 -34.30
#